data_AF-A0A7X7H5B8-F1
#
_entry.id   AF-A0A7X7H5B8-F1
#
_cell.length_a   1.000
_cell.length_b   1.000
_cell.length_c   1.000
_cell.angle_alpha   90.00
_cell.angle_beta   90.00
_cell.angle_gamma   90.00
#
_symmetry.space_group_name_H-M   'P 1'
#
loop_
_entity.id
_entity.type
_entity.pdbx_description
1 polymer ?
#
loop_
_entity_poly.entity_id
_entity_poly.type
_entity_poly.pdbx_seq_one_letter_code
_entity_poly.pdbx_strand_id
1 'polypeptide(L)'
;MFGQYGFDHEEMITGITVNRWGHGYSYCVNTLFDDEEEAEKIIETARQPFGRIHIANSDSEWDPYMHAAIDAAHRAVNEIDA
;
A
#
# COMPACT_ATOMS: atom_id res chain seq x y z
N MET A 1 31.65 5.76 10.71
CA MET A 1 30.22 6.14 10.63
C MET A 1 30.14 7.57 11.17
N PHE A 2 29.47 8.48 10.46
CA PHE A 2 29.28 9.91 10.75
C PHE A 2 30.41 10.89 10.43
N GLY A 3 31.70 10.51 10.38
CA GLY A 3 32.74 11.45 9.93
C GLY A 3 32.85 12.71 10.82
N GLN A 4 33.66 13.69 10.43
CA GLN A 4 33.97 14.84 11.30
C GLN A 4 32.80 15.81 11.56
N TYR A 5 31.69 15.68 10.82
CA TYR A 5 30.51 16.55 10.91
C TYR A 5 29.19 15.76 10.98
N GLY A 6 29.23 14.49 11.36
CA GLY A 6 28.02 13.69 11.35
C GLY A 6 27.23 13.73 12.64
N PHE A 7 26.14 12.99 12.62
CA PHE A 7 25.16 12.92 13.69
C PHE A 7 25.78 12.45 15.01
N ASP A 8 25.69 13.29 16.05
CA ASP A 8 26.00 12.92 17.43
C ASP A 8 24.76 12.33 18.09
N HIS A 9 24.67 11.01 18.10
CA HIS A 9 23.49 10.32 18.61
C HIS A 9 23.35 10.42 20.14
N GLU A 10 24.43 10.72 20.87
CA GLU A 10 24.39 10.82 22.34
C GLU A 10 23.72 12.12 22.78
N GLU A 11 23.97 13.21 22.06
CA GLU A 11 23.45 14.54 22.38
C GLU A 11 22.15 14.89 21.62
N MET A 12 21.94 14.34 20.41
CA MET A 12 20.86 14.81 19.52
C MET A 12 19.57 13.96 19.56
N ILE A 13 19.58 12.74 20.12
CA ILE A 13 18.35 11.93 20.21
C ILE A 13 17.52 12.41 21.41
N THR A 14 16.42 13.13 21.13
CA THR A 14 15.49 13.61 22.18
C THR A 14 14.35 12.63 22.48
N GLY A 15 14.19 11.57 21.69
CA GLY A 15 13.15 10.56 21.88
C GLY A 15 13.09 9.55 20.74
N ILE A 16 12.57 8.36 21.04
CA ILE A 16 12.39 7.26 20.07
C ILE A 16 10.96 6.75 20.20
N THR A 17 10.27 6.64 19.07
CA THR A 17 8.98 5.95 18.97
C THR A 17 9.11 4.81 17.99
N VAL A 18 8.62 3.63 18.38
CA VAL A 18 8.64 2.42 17.53
C VAL A 18 7.20 1.96 17.32
N ASN A 19 6.82 1.80 16.06
CA ASN A 19 5.55 1.22 15.68
C ASN A 19 5.80 -0.06 14.87
N ARG A 20 5.09 -1.13 15.19
CA ARG A 20 5.13 -2.38 14.42
C ARG A 20 3.77 -2.63 13.78
N TRP A 21 3.75 -2.62 12.46
CA TRP A 21 2.58 -2.94 11.66
C TRP A 21 2.78 -4.31 11.03
N GLY A 22 1.96 -5.29 11.43
CA GLY A 22 2.06 -6.66 10.91
C GLY A 22 1.73 -6.75 9.41
N HIS A 23 0.85 -5.86 8.95
CA HIS A 23 0.46 -5.66 7.55
C HIS A 23 0.52 -4.15 7.29
N GLY A 24 1.72 -3.60 7.15
CA GLY A 24 1.93 -2.15 6.99
C GLY A 24 1.86 -1.67 5.55
N TYR A 25 2.02 -2.57 4.59
CA TYR A 25 2.06 -2.30 3.17
C TYR A 25 1.25 -3.37 2.45
N SER A 26 0.41 -2.94 1.51
CA SER A 26 -0.11 -3.81 0.46
C SER A 26 1.04 -4.31 -0.41
N TYR A 27 0.86 -5.47 -1.04
CA TYR A 27 1.82 -5.96 -2.02
C TYR A 27 1.91 -4.99 -3.20
N CYS A 28 3.08 -4.86 -3.82
CA CYS A 28 3.24 -4.17 -5.11
C CYS A 28 4.04 -5.04 -6.06
N VAL A 29 3.73 -4.95 -7.34
CA VAL A 29 4.39 -5.75 -8.38
C VAL A 29 5.91 -5.56 -8.33
N ASN A 30 6.63 -6.68 -8.23
CA ASN A 30 8.07 -6.72 -8.32
C ASN A 30 8.47 -7.36 -9.64
N THR A 31 8.83 -6.53 -10.62
CA THR A 31 9.13 -6.95 -11.99
C THR A 31 10.34 -7.88 -12.14
N LEU A 32 11.10 -8.13 -11.05
CA LEU A 32 12.14 -9.15 -11.03
C LEU A 32 11.58 -10.58 -10.85
N PHE A 33 10.41 -10.71 -10.22
CA PHE A 33 9.85 -12.01 -9.82
C PHE A 33 8.41 -12.23 -10.31
N ASP A 34 7.66 -11.15 -10.50
CA ASP A 34 6.25 -11.19 -10.86
C ASP A 34 6.07 -10.98 -12.36
N ASP A 35 5.05 -11.65 -12.90
CA ASP A 35 4.53 -11.40 -14.23
C ASP A 35 3.46 -10.30 -14.15
N GLU A 36 3.64 -9.22 -14.91
CA GLU A 36 2.76 -8.06 -14.86
C GLU A 36 1.33 -8.39 -15.35
N GLU A 37 1.20 -9.24 -16.37
CA GLU A 37 -0.12 -9.62 -16.90
C GLU A 37 -0.90 -10.47 -15.90
N GLU A 38 -0.23 -11.38 -15.20
CA GLU A 38 -0.83 -12.15 -14.12
C GLU A 38 -1.20 -11.25 -12.92
N ALA A 39 -0.34 -10.29 -12.57
CA ALA A 39 -0.64 -9.35 -11.49
C ALA A 39 -1.89 -8.51 -11.81
N GLU A 40 -2.03 -8.02 -13.04
CA GLU A 40 -3.23 -7.30 -13.49
C GLU A 40 -4.50 -8.15 -13.34
N LYS A 41 -4.45 -9.43 -13.75
CA LYS A 41 -5.59 -10.37 -13.58
C LYS A 41 -5.95 -10.57 -12.11
N ILE A 42 -4.95 -10.65 -11.23
CA ILE A 42 -5.16 -10.79 -9.78
C ILE A 42 -5.82 -9.53 -9.22
N ILE A 43 -5.34 -8.34 -9.57
CA ILE A 43 -5.92 -7.05 -9.17
C ILE A 43 -7.38 -6.96 -9.63
N GLU A 44 -7.64 -7.29 -10.90
CA GLU A 44 -9.00 -7.30 -11.45
C GLU A 44 -9.94 -8.23 -10.71
N THR A 45 -9.43 -9.39 -10.28
CA THR A 45 -10.20 -10.36 -9.48
C THR A 45 -10.42 -9.87 -8.05
N ALA A 46 -9.38 -9.34 -7.40
CA ALA A 46 -9.40 -8.91 -6.01
C ALA A 46 -10.38 -7.76 -5.76
N ARG A 47 -10.58 -6.90 -6.77
CA ARG A 47 -11.49 -5.75 -6.68
C ARG A 47 -12.94 -6.04 -7.07
N GLN A 48 -13.28 -7.24 -7.56
CA GLN A 48 -14.65 -7.56 -7.96
C GLN A 48 -15.64 -7.45 -6.79
N PRO A 49 -16.81 -6.83 -6.98
CA PRO A 49 -17.87 -6.85 -5.99
C PRO A 49 -18.41 -8.26 -5.72
N PHE A 50 -18.80 -8.51 -4.48
CA PHE A 50 -19.51 -9.73 -4.09
C PHE A 50 -20.93 -9.38 -3.59
N GLY A 51 -21.91 -9.46 -4.49
CA GLY A 51 -23.29 -9.08 -4.19
C GLY A 51 -23.40 -7.58 -3.90
N ARG A 52 -23.64 -7.22 -2.63
CA ARG A 52 -23.70 -5.81 -2.16
C ARG A 52 -22.42 -5.35 -1.45
N ILE A 53 -21.34 -6.13 -1.57
CA ILE A 53 -20.05 -5.84 -0.92
C ILE A 53 -19.08 -5.39 -2.01
N HIS A 54 -18.56 -4.16 -1.89
CA HIS A 54 -17.56 -3.59 -2.80
C HIS A 54 -16.22 -3.44 -2.07
N ILE A 55 -15.10 -3.71 -2.76
CA ILE A 55 -13.75 -3.67 -2.20
C ILE A 55 -13.05 -2.38 -2.66
N ALA A 56 -12.47 -1.64 -1.71
CA ALA A 56 -12.11 -0.24 -1.88
C ALA A 56 -10.78 0.17 -1.19
N ASN A 57 -9.89 -0.78 -0.92
CA ASN A 57 -8.62 -0.52 -0.21
C ASN A 57 -7.42 -0.55 -1.17
N SER A 58 -6.25 -0.17 -0.67
CA SER A 58 -4.97 -0.29 -1.41
C SER A 58 -4.64 -1.74 -1.80
N ASP A 59 -5.04 -2.71 -0.99
CA ASP A 59 -4.80 -4.13 -1.24
C ASP A 59 -5.55 -4.67 -2.45
N SER A 60 -6.66 -4.05 -2.86
CA SER A 60 -7.36 -4.42 -4.09
C SER A 60 -6.70 -3.87 -5.35
N GLU A 61 -5.78 -2.91 -5.21
CA GLU A 61 -5.01 -2.34 -6.32
C GLU A 61 -3.56 -2.85 -6.37
N TRP A 62 -3.11 -3.61 -5.37
CA TRP A 62 -1.70 -3.98 -5.19
C TRP A 62 -0.77 -2.75 -5.26
N ASP A 63 -1.18 -1.69 -4.56
CA ASP A 63 -0.40 -0.47 -4.44
C ASP A 63 -0.51 0.07 -3.00
N PRO A 64 0.58 0.10 -2.22
CA PRO A 64 0.56 0.47 -0.81
C PRO A 64 0.41 1.99 -0.56
N TYR A 65 0.33 2.81 -1.60
CA TYR A 65 0.28 4.25 -1.44
C TYR A 65 -1.13 4.76 -1.16
N MET A 66 -1.19 5.88 -0.44
CA MET A 66 -2.44 6.53 -0.04
C MET A 66 -3.37 6.84 -1.23
N HIS A 67 -2.81 7.21 -2.38
CA HIS A 67 -3.61 7.58 -3.55
C HIS A 67 -4.37 6.38 -4.12
N ALA A 68 -3.78 5.17 -4.15
CA ALA A 68 -4.45 3.97 -4.59
C ALA A 68 -5.68 3.63 -3.74
N ALA A 69 -5.60 3.81 -2.41
CA ALA A 69 -6.75 3.64 -1.54
C ALA A 69 -7.87 4.67 -1.82
N ILE A 70 -7.51 5.91 -2.17
CA ILE A 70 -8.48 6.95 -2.54
C ILE A 70 -9.15 6.62 -3.89
N ASP A 71 -8.36 6.18 -4.88
CA ASP A 71 -8.86 5.83 -6.21
C ASP A 71 -9.75 4.58 -6.15
N ALA A 72 -9.38 3.58 -5.35
CA ALA A 72 -10.20 2.40 -5.09
C ALA A 72 -11.54 2.75 -4.43
N ALA A 73 -11.53 3.69 -3.47
CA ALA A 73 -12.75 4.21 -2.85
C ALA A 73 -13.63 4.96 -3.86
N HIS A 74 -13.03 5.81 -4.70
CA HIS A 74 -13.75 6.50 -5.76
C HIS A 74 -14.38 5.51 -6.76
N ARG A 75 -13.64 4.49 -7.20
CA ARG A 75 -14.18 3.42 -8.06
C ARG A 75 -15.36 2.73 -7.38
N ALA A 76 -15.18 2.23 -6.16
CA ALA A 76 -16.19 1.44 -5.46
C ALA A 76 -17.50 2.20 -5.25
N VAL A 77 -17.45 3.52 -5.00
CA VAL A 77 -18.66 4.36 -4.94
C VAL A 77 -19.39 4.39 -6.29
N ASN A 78 -18.65 4.54 -7.40
CA ASN A 78 -19.26 4.54 -8.73
C ASN A 78 -19.83 3.17 -9.15
N GLU A 79 -19.29 2.06 -8.62
CA GLU A 79 -19.86 0.72 -8.85
C GLU A 79 -21.19 0.50 -8.12
N ILE A 80 -21.42 1.18 -6.98
CA ILE A 80 -22.67 1.07 -6.20
C ILE A 80 -23.82 1.77 -6.93
N ASP A 81 -23.52 2.83 -7.66
CA ASP A 81 -24.50 3.63 -8.41
C ASP A 81 -24.83 3.05 -9.81
N ALA A 82 -24.11 2.00 -10.25
CA ALA A 82 -24.26 1.35 -11.55
C ALA A 82 -25.31 0.22 -11.54
#